data_AF-A0A2N3RNR5-F1
#
_entry.id   AF-A0A2N3RNR5-F1
#
_cell.length_a   1.000
_cell.length_b   1.000
_cell.length_c   1.000
_cell.angle_alpha   90.00
_cell.angle_beta   90.00
_cell.angle_gamma   90.00
#
_symmetry.space_group_name_H-M   'P 1'
#
loop_
_entity.id
_entity.type
_entity.pdbx_description
1 polymer ?
#
loop_
_entity_poly.entity_id
_entity_poly.type
_entity_poly.pdbx_seq_one_letter_code
_entity_poly.pdbx_strand_id
1 'polypeptide(L)'
;MTNTNHYHDQIQRATERLAQRQARELLAQQRREAKSLAIAKREEMNRRHRVADLVFLAGVQKLDDAELVGALLLHAKRRHSQEIQVEARMLGSIKIKSPAKSPTTAAAH
;
A
#
# COMPACT_ATOMS: atom_id res chain seq x y z
N MET A 1 37.75 -50.81 19.05
CA MET A 1 36.32 -50.42 18.95
C MET A 1 36.17 -48.90 18.91
N THR A 2 36.85 -48.22 18.00
CA THR A 2 36.92 -46.74 17.94
C THR A 2 36.26 -46.17 16.69
N ASN A 3 36.18 -46.95 15.59
CA ASN A 3 35.60 -46.52 14.32
C ASN A 3 34.07 -46.34 14.38
N THR A 4 33.35 -47.18 15.12
CA THR A 4 31.88 -47.11 15.22
C THR A 4 31.42 -45.82 15.92
N ASN A 5 32.13 -45.36 16.94
CA ASN A 5 31.84 -44.10 17.63
C ASN A 5 32.11 -42.88 16.74
N HIS A 6 33.18 -42.92 15.93
CA HIS A 6 33.52 -41.81 15.04
C HIS A 6 32.47 -41.60 13.94
N TYR A 7 31.91 -42.67 13.37
CA TYR A 7 30.82 -42.55 12.40
C TYR A 7 29.54 -42.00 13.04
N HIS A 8 29.20 -42.46 14.24
CA HIS A 8 28.04 -41.97 14.97
C HIS A 8 28.15 -40.46 15.27
N ASP A 9 29.32 -40.01 15.75
CA ASP A 9 29.60 -38.60 16.01
C ASP A 9 29.56 -37.76 14.73
N GLN A 10 30.07 -38.27 13.60
CA GLN A 10 29.99 -37.57 12.31
C GLN A 10 28.55 -37.42 11.83
N ILE A 11 27.73 -38.48 11.97
CA ILE A 11 26.32 -38.45 11.61
C ILE A 11 25.59 -37.45 12.50
N GLN A 12 25.79 -37.49 13.82
CA GLN A 12 25.14 -36.58 14.75
C GLN A 12 25.47 -35.11 14.47
N ARG A 13 26.76 -34.80 14.22
CA ARG A 13 27.20 -33.45 13.85
C ARG A 13 26.64 -33.00 12.50
N ALA A 14 26.53 -33.91 11.52
CA ALA A 14 25.94 -33.60 10.22
C ALA A 14 24.45 -33.29 10.36
N THR A 15 23.71 -34.07 11.16
CA THR A 15 22.29 -33.87 11.44
C THR A 15 22.06 -32.56 12.20
N GLU A 16 22.88 -32.24 13.20
CA GLU A 16 22.78 -31.00 13.94
C GLU A 16 23.03 -29.78 13.04
N ARG A 17 24.04 -29.83 12.17
CA ARG A 17 24.30 -28.77 11.18
C ARG A 17 23.15 -28.62 10.18
N LEU A 18 22.52 -29.72 9.77
CA LEU A 18 21.35 -29.68 8.90
C LEU A 18 20.16 -29.00 9.60
N ALA A 19 19.86 -29.39 10.83
CA ALA A 19 18.79 -28.78 11.62
C ALA A 19 19.04 -27.28 11.85
N GLN A 20 20.28 -26.89 12.16
CA GLN A 20 20.66 -25.48 12.29
C GLN A 20 20.48 -24.69 10.99
N ARG A 21 20.80 -25.28 9.83
CA ARG A 21 20.56 -24.65 8.52
C ARG A 21 19.08 -24.48 8.25
N GLN A 22 18.28 -25.52 8.44
CA GLN A 22 16.82 -25.48 8.24
C GLN A 22 16.16 -24.45 9.17
N ALA A 23 16.57 -24.38 10.44
CA ALA A 23 16.07 -23.37 11.36
C ALA A 23 16.40 -21.95 10.89
N ARG A 24 17.61 -21.72 10.39
CA ARG A 24 18.01 -20.41 9.83
C ARG A 24 17.23 -20.06 8.56
N GLU A 25 16.98 -21.03 7.70
CA GLU A 25 16.19 -20.85 6.47
C GLU A 25 14.74 -20.49 6.80
N LEU A 26 14.10 -21.19 7.74
CA LEU A 26 12.75 -20.87 8.21
C LEU A 26 12.67 -19.45 8.80
N LEU A 27 13.62 -19.06 9.64
CA LEU A 27 13.67 -17.71 10.20
C LEU A 27 13.92 -16.65 9.12
N ALA A 28 14.77 -16.95 8.13
CA ALA A 28 15.00 -16.05 7.00
C ALA A 28 13.74 -15.88 6.15
N GLN A 29 12.99 -16.96 5.91
CA GLN A 29 11.72 -16.94 5.19
C GLN A 29 10.66 -16.13 5.94
N GLN A 30 10.45 -16.40 7.24
CA GLN A 30 9.52 -15.64 8.07
C GLN A 30 9.85 -14.15 8.09
N ARG A 31 11.14 -13.78 8.17
CA ARG A 31 11.57 -12.37 8.09
C ARG A 31 11.25 -11.75 6.73
N ARG A 32 11.38 -12.48 5.63
CA ARG A 32 11.04 -11.99 4.28
C ARG A 32 9.53 -11.77 4.14
N GLU A 33 8.73 -12.71 4.60
CA GLU A 33 7.26 -12.61 4.60
C GLU A 33 6.76 -11.47 5.50
N ALA A 34 7.30 -11.33 6.71
CA ALA A 34 6.97 -10.21 7.58
C ALA A 34 7.34 -8.85 6.95
N LYS A 35 8.50 -8.78 6.28
CA LYS A 35 8.91 -7.57 5.55
C LYS A 35 8.00 -7.28 4.36
N SER A 36 7.61 -8.27 3.56
CA SER A 36 6.72 -8.05 2.42
C SER A 36 5.34 -7.57 2.87
N LEU A 37 4.79 -8.15 3.94
CA LEU A 37 3.54 -7.70 4.54
C LEU A 37 3.64 -6.27 5.09
N ALA A 38 4.74 -5.92 5.76
CA ALA A 38 4.96 -4.57 6.27
C ALA A 38 5.08 -3.54 5.13
N ILE A 39 5.78 -3.88 4.04
CA ILE A 39 5.88 -3.03 2.84
C ILE A 39 4.50 -2.85 2.21
N ALA A 40 3.75 -3.93 2.00
CA ALA A 40 2.40 -3.87 1.42
C ALA A 40 1.46 -2.99 2.26
N LYS A 41 1.50 -3.12 3.60
CA LYS A 41 0.72 -2.26 4.51
C LYS A 41 1.13 -0.79 4.39
N ARG A 42 2.44 -0.51 4.30
CA ARG A 42 2.94 0.87 4.14
C ARG A 42 2.54 1.47 2.79
N GLU A 43 2.60 0.70 1.71
CA GLU A 43 2.17 1.14 0.39
C GLU A 43 0.66 1.42 0.37
N GLU A 44 -0.15 0.57 0.99
CA GLU A 44 -1.58 0.79 1.12
C GLU A 44 -1.89 2.05 1.94
N MET A 45 -1.19 2.25 3.05
CA MET A 45 -1.32 3.48 3.83
C MET A 45 -0.93 4.71 2.99
N ASN A 46 0.17 4.65 2.24
CA ASN A 46 0.58 5.74 1.35
C ASN A 46 -0.46 5.99 0.24
N ARG A 47 -1.10 4.95 -0.30
CA ARG A 47 -2.20 5.10 -1.25
C ARG A 47 -3.37 5.85 -0.64
N ARG A 48 -3.77 5.49 0.59
CA ARG A 48 -4.87 6.17 1.31
C ARG A 48 -4.57 7.64 1.56
N HIS A 49 -3.34 7.97 1.97
CA HIS A 49 -2.92 9.37 2.13
C HIS A 49 -2.98 10.14 0.81
N ARG A 50 -2.46 9.57 -0.28
CA ARG A 50 -2.56 10.20 -1.61
C ARG A 50 -4.01 10.44 -2.04
N VAL A 51 -4.92 9.53 -1.74
CA VAL A 51 -6.35 9.73 -2.04
C VAL A 51 -6.93 10.88 -1.22
N ALA A 52 -6.59 10.97 0.07
CA ALA A 52 -7.00 12.11 0.91
C ALA A 52 -6.46 13.43 0.35
N ASP A 53 -5.17 13.49 -0.02
CA ASP A 53 -4.56 14.69 -0.60
C ASP A 53 -5.27 15.14 -1.89
N LEU A 54 -5.75 14.19 -2.71
CA LEU A 54 -6.53 14.49 -3.91
C LEU A 54 -7.90 15.10 -3.59
N VAL A 55 -8.55 14.67 -2.50
CA VAL A 55 -9.80 15.27 -2.00
C VAL A 55 -9.56 16.73 -1.59
N PHE A 56 -8.45 17.00 -0.89
CA PHE A 56 -8.06 18.37 -0.54
C PHE A 56 -7.71 19.21 -1.78
N LEU A 57 -6.99 18.64 -2.76
CA LEU A 57 -6.66 19.32 -4.01
C LEU A 57 -7.91 19.68 -4.84
N ALA A 58 -8.91 18.80 -4.83
CA ALA A 58 -10.20 19.05 -5.46
C ALA A 58 -11.03 20.13 -4.73
N GLY A 59 -10.66 20.50 -3.50
CA GLY A 59 -11.35 21.51 -2.70
C GLY A 59 -12.67 21.01 -2.11
N VAL A 60 -12.89 19.69 -2.10
CA VAL A 60 -14.14 19.06 -1.66
C VAL A 60 -14.06 18.51 -0.24
N GLN A 61 -13.02 18.86 0.53
CA GLN A 61 -12.83 18.40 1.91
C GLN A 61 -13.89 18.89 2.90
N LYS A 62 -14.72 19.88 2.50
CA LYS A 62 -15.81 20.42 3.32
C LYS A 62 -17.16 19.77 3.03
N LEU A 63 -17.24 18.91 2.00
CA LEU A 63 -18.45 18.16 1.72
C LEU A 63 -18.69 17.14 2.84
N ASP A 64 -19.94 16.80 3.06
CA ASP A 64 -20.30 15.71 3.97
C ASP A 64 -19.72 14.38 3.47
N ASP A 65 -19.33 13.51 4.39
CA ASP A 65 -18.70 12.22 4.07
C ASP A 65 -19.61 11.37 3.17
N ALA A 66 -20.92 11.39 3.40
CA ALA A 66 -21.87 10.65 2.57
C ALA A 66 -22.02 11.27 1.18
N GLU A 67 -21.97 12.60 1.09
CA GLU A 67 -22.01 13.33 -0.19
C GLU A 67 -20.75 13.05 -1.03
N LEU A 68 -19.57 13.07 -0.41
CA LEU A 68 -18.30 12.78 -1.08
C LEU A 68 -18.26 11.34 -1.61
N VAL A 69 -18.64 10.37 -0.78
CA VAL A 69 -18.71 8.96 -1.19
C VAL A 69 -19.79 8.77 -2.27
N GLY A 70 -20.94 9.42 -2.13
CA GLY A 70 -22.02 9.40 -3.11
C GLY A 70 -21.59 9.91 -4.49
N ALA A 71 -20.88 11.04 -4.54
CA ALA A 71 -20.35 11.61 -5.77
C ALA A 71 -19.35 10.67 -6.47
N LEU A 72 -18.45 10.04 -5.71
CA LEU A 72 -17.50 9.07 -6.25
C LEU A 72 -18.21 7.81 -6.79
N LEU A 73 -19.22 7.30 -6.08
CA LEU A 73 -20.01 6.16 -6.52
C LEU A 73 -20.84 6.49 -7.77
N LEU A 74 -21.39 7.69 -7.86
CA LEU A 74 -22.11 8.16 -9.04
C LEU A 74 -21.20 8.23 -10.26
N HIS A 75 -19.99 8.77 -10.09
CA HIS A 75 -18.98 8.77 -11.14
C HIS A 75 -18.59 7.34 -11.55
N ALA A 76 -18.38 6.44 -10.58
CA ALA A 76 -18.05 5.04 -10.85
C ALA A 76 -19.14 4.32 -11.66
N LYS A 77 -20.43 4.57 -11.34
CA LYS A 77 -21.58 4.03 -12.10
C LYS A 77 -21.65 4.56 -13.52
N ARG A 78 -21.34 5.85 -13.71
CA ARG A 78 -21.40 6.54 -15.01
C ARG A 78 -20.14 6.35 -15.86
N ARG A 79 -19.10 5.71 -15.32
CA ARG A 79 -17.80 5.49 -15.97
C ARG A 79 -17.88 4.71 -17.28
N HIS A 80 -18.96 3.97 -17.54
CA HIS A 80 -19.17 3.25 -18.80
C HIS A 80 -19.41 4.19 -19.99
N SER A 81 -19.77 5.45 -19.75
CA SER A 81 -19.83 6.48 -20.77
C SER A 81 -18.42 7.08 -20.97
N GLN A 82 -17.80 6.82 -22.12
CA GLN A 82 -16.45 7.31 -22.46
C GLN A 82 -16.33 8.83 -22.32
N GLU A 83 -17.38 9.58 -22.62
CA GLU A 83 -17.43 11.05 -22.50
C GLU A 83 -17.17 11.52 -21.06
N ILE A 84 -17.86 10.91 -20.09
CA ILE A 84 -17.73 11.25 -18.66
C ILE A 84 -16.34 10.89 -18.15
N GLN A 85 -15.74 9.81 -18.67
CA GLN A 85 -14.36 9.43 -18.32
C GLN A 85 -13.34 10.43 -18.86
N VAL A 86 -13.48 10.83 -20.12
CA VAL A 86 -12.56 11.77 -20.78
C VAL A 86 -12.64 13.14 -20.12
N GLU A 87 -13.85 13.63 -19.84
CA GLU A 87 -14.09 14.90 -19.18
C GLU A 87 -13.50 14.92 -17.76
N ALA A 88 -13.82 13.92 -16.93
CA ALA A 88 -13.28 13.84 -15.56
C ALA A 88 -11.75 13.75 -15.53
N ARG A 89 -11.15 13.01 -16.48
CA ARG A 89 -9.69 12.91 -16.61
C ARG A 89 -9.06 14.23 -17.05
N MET A 90 -9.70 14.95 -17.97
CA MET A 90 -9.24 16.25 -18.45
C MET A 90 -9.28 17.28 -17.30
N LEU A 91 -10.40 17.40 -16.59
CA LEU A 91 -10.56 18.30 -15.44
C LEU A 91 -9.55 17.99 -14.33
N GLY A 92 -9.37 16.69 -14.00
CA GLY A 92 -8.37 16.25 -13.03
C GLY A 92 -6.95 16.62 -13.45
N SER A 93 -6.59 16.42 -14.72
CA SER A 93 -5.26 16.75 -15.25
C SER A 93 -4.96 18.24 -15.19
N ILE A 94 -5.96 19.10 -15.46
CA ILE A 94 -5.84 20.55 -15.33
C ILE A 94 -5.62 20.94 -13.86
N LYS A 95 -6.42 20.40 -12.93
CA LYS A 95 -6.32 20.74 -11.50
C LYS A 95 -5.01 20.27 -10.88
N ILE A 96 -4.49 19.12 -11.29
CA ILE A 96 -3.17 18.61 -10.86
C ILE A 96 -2.03 19.48 -11.41
N LYS A 97 -2.13 19.91 -12.68
CA LYS A 97 -1.09 20.74 -13.34
C LYS A 97 -1.10 22.20 -12.87
N SER A 98 -2.27 22.71 -12.47
CA SER A 98 -2.45 24.05 -11.92
C SER A 98 -3.07 23.96 -10.52
N PRO A 99 -2.27 23.71 -9.47
CA PRO A 99 -2.76 23.63 -8.10
C PRO A 99 -3.14 25.02 -7.52
N ALA A 100 -3.06 26.12 -8.28
CA ALA A 100 -3.16 27.47 -7.75
C ALA A 100 -4.61 27.97 -7.55
N LYS A 101 -4.81 28.51 -6.34
CA LYS A 101 -5.95 29.22 -5.73
C LYS A 101 -7.23 28.43 -5.54
N SER A 102 -7.34 27.78 -4.37
CA SER A 102 -8.56 27.92 -3.57
C SER A 102 -8.78 29.42 -3.28
N PRO A 103 -9.90 30.02 -3.70
CA PRO A 103 -10.33 31.29 -3.14
C PRO A 103 -10.92 31.04 -1.74
N THR A 104 -10.97 32.11 -0.94
CA THR A 104 -11.74 32.22 0.31
C THR A 104 -11.00 31.88 1.61
N THR A 105 -10.01 32.73 1.93
CA THR A 105 -10.02 33.46 3.22
C THR A 105 -10.12 34.95 2.90
N ALA A 106 -11.31 35.38 2.47
CA ALA A 106 -11.68 36.78 2.40
C ALA A 106 -13.13 36.88 2.90
N ALA A 107 -13.30 37.67 3.96
CA ALA A 107 -14.55 38.13 4.58
C ALA A 107 -15.42 37.11 5.34
N ALA A 108 -15.31 37.15 6.68
CA ALA A 108 -16.46 37.36 7.57
C ALA A 108 -15.94 37.88 8.93
N HIS A 109 -16.26 39.15 9.18
CA HIS A 109 -16.28 39.96 10.43
C HIS A 109 -15.43 39.56 11.64
#